data_AF-A0A2G2VV56-F1
#
_entry.id   AF-A0A2G2VV56-F1
#
_cell.length_a   1.000
_cell.length_b   1.000
_cell.length_c   1.000
_cell.angle_alpha   90.00
_cell.angle_beta   90.00
_cell.angle_gamma   90.00
#
_symmetry.space_group_name_H-M   'P 1'
#
loop_
_entity.id
_entity.type
_entity.pdbx_description
1 polymer ?
#
loop_
_entity_poly.entity_id
_entity_poly.type
_entity_poly.pdbx_seq_one_letter_code
_entity_poly.pdbx_strand_id
1 'polypeptide(L)'
;MSQKVDKTGERTLAIVTKADKTPKGLLEKVIADEVNIGLGYVCVRNRIGKESYEEARKNKARLFSAHLLLSKIDKSMVGIPVLAQKLVSIQAKIILKSLPEIERKINDKLATNLAELNRLPQHLSSMAEALITFMHILSSFKDSLKKILL
;
A
#
# COMPACT_ATOMS: atom_id res chain seq x y z
N MET A 1 0.35 10.13 13.59
CA MET A 1 1.20 9.79 12.42
C MET A 1 0.36 9.61 11.16
N SER A 2 -0.69 8.79 11.17
CA SER A 2 -1.62 8.60 10.02
C SER A 2 -2.13 9.91 9.44
N GLN A 3 -2.65 10.83 10.27
CA GLN A 3 -3.16 12.13 9.81
C GLN A 3 -2.13 13.02 9.09
N LYS A 4 -0.82 12.79 9.26
CA LYS A 4 0.21 13.54 8.52
C LYS A 4 0.22 13.20 7.04
N VAL A 5 -0.15 11.95 6.69
CA VAL A 5 -0.09 11.41 5.33
C VAL A 5 -1.47 11.08 4.77
N ASP A 6 -2.48 10.96 5.62
CA ASP A 6 -3.86 10.64 5.28
C ASP A 6 -4.82 11.52 6.10
N LYS A 7 -4.98 12.77 5.65
CA LYS A 7 -5.80 13.78 6.34
C LYS A 7 -7.30 13.49 6.27
N THR A 8 -7.76 12.86 5.18
CA THR A 8 -9.17 12.49 4.97
C THR A 8 -9.51 11.14 5.58
N GLY A 9 -8.50 10.33 5.96
CA GLY A 9 -8.70 9.03 6.60
C GLY A 9 -9.14 7.92 5.65
N GLU A 10 -9.16 8.17 4.34
CA GLU A 10 -9.69 7.26 3.31
C GLU A 10 -9.02 5.89 3.29
N ARG A 11 -7.77 5.82 3.75
CA ARG A 11 -6.94 4.61 3.73
C ARG A 11 -6.47 4.21 5.14
N THR A 12 -7.08 4.77 6.17
CA THR A 12 -6.74 4.48 7.57
C THR A 12 -7.85 3.65 8.21
N LEU A 13 -7.47 2.51 8.80
CA LEU A 13 -8.31 1.69 9.68
C LEU A 13 -7.78 1.81 11.11
N ALA A 14 -8.65 2.15 12.06
CA ALA A 14 -8.26 2.26 13.46
C ALA A 14 -8.54 0.96 14.22
N ILE A 15 -7.51 0.41 14.87
CA ILE A 15 -7.64 -0.80 15.70
C ILE A 15 -7.49 -0.39 17.17
N VAL A 16 -8.56 -0.57 17.94
CA VAL A 16 -8.54 -0.32 19.37
C VAL A 16 -8.24 -1.63 20.09
N THR A 17 -7.11 -1.68 20.78
CA THR A 17 -6.69 -2.83 21.59
C THR A 17 -6.92 -2.55 23.08
N LYS A 18 -6.93 -3.62 23.90
CA LYS A 18 -7.08 -3.54 25.36
C LYS A 18 -8.37 -2.83 25.82
N ALA A 19 -9.48 -3.08 25.11
CA ALA A 19 -10.79 -2.51 25.42
C ALA A 19 -11.29 -2.86 26.85
N ASP A 20 -10.69 -3.86 27.48
CA ASP A 20 -10.93 -4.26 28.87
C ASP A 20 -10.42 -3.28 29.93
N LYS A 21 -9.35 -2.52 29.66
CA LYS A 21 -8.70 -1.67 30.68
C LYS A 21 -9.34 -0.29 30.83
N THR A 22 -9.78 0.30 29.72
CA THR A 22 -10.31 1.67 29.71
C THR A 22 -11.54 1.76 28.81
N PRO A 23 -12.71 1.28 29.29
CA PRO A 23 -13.93 1.31 28.50
C PRO A 23 -14.62 2.69 28.49
N LYS A 24 -14.32 3.56 29.47
CA LYS A 24 -14.84 4.93 29.56
C LYS A 24 -14.14 5.83 28.53
N GLY A 25 -14.87 6.62 27.75
CA GLY A 25 -14.30 7.46 26.69
C GLY A 25 -14.10 6.72 25.35
N LEU A 26 -14.10 5.38 25.35
CA LEU A 26 -13.86 4.61 24.14
C LEU A 26 -15.09 4.61 23.21
N LEU A 27 -16.27 4.43 23.80
CA LEU A 27 -17.52 4.42 23.04
C LEU A 27 -17.75 5.77 22.37
N GLU A 28 -17.55 6.88 23.09
CA GLU A 28 -17.70 8.22 22.52
C GLU A 28 -16.74 8.43 21.34
N LYS A 29 -15.46 8.07 21.49
CA LYS A 29 -14.45 8.24 20.43
C LYS A 29 -14.69 7.37 19.19
N VAL A 30 -15.24 6.18 19.37
CA VAL A 30 -15.54 5.26 18.26
C VAL A 30 -16.82 5.66 17.54
N ILE A 31 -17.84 6.15 18.26
CA ILE A 31 -19.12 6.56 17.67
C ILE A 31 -19.02 7.93 17.02
N ALA A 32 -18.33 8.89 17.67
CA ALA A 32 -18.23 10.26 17.18
C ALA A 32 -17.22 10.43 16.04
N ASP A 33 -16.47 9.39 15.68
CA ASP A 33 -15.39 9.42 14.67
C ASP A 33 -14.51 10.68 14.80
N GLU A 34 -14.12 11.02 16.04
CA GLU A 34 -13.42 12.28 16.36
C GLU A 34 -12.12 12.48 15.58
N VAL A 35 -11.60 11.41 14.98
CA VAL A 35 -10.30 11.36 14.30
C VAL A 35 -10.44 11.26 12.77
N ASN A 36 -11.68 11.22 12.25
CA ASN A 36 -12.05 11.08 10.84
C ASN A 36 -11.36 9.88 10.17
N ILE A 37 -11.79 8.67 10.55
CA ILE A 37 -11.22 7.40 10.09
C ILE A 37 -12.16 6.77 9.06
N GLY A 38 -11.85 6.98 7.78
CA GLY A 38 -12.70 6.57 6.65
C GLY A 38 -12.95 5.07 6.52
N LEU A 39 -12.04 4.19 6.97
CA LEU A 39 -12.27 2.73 6.99
C LEU A 39 -12.93 2.24 8.31
N GLY A 40 -13.15 3.16 9.24
CA GLY A 40 -13.77 2.98 10.54
C GLY A 40 -12.87 2.36 11.60
N TYR A 41 -13.51 1.86 12.65
CA TYR A 41 -12.85 1.31 13.83
C TYR A 41 -13.13 -0.18 14.00
N VAL A 42 -12.18 -0.90 14.58
CA VAL A 42 -12.38 -2.27 15.07
C VAL A 42 -11.80 -2.41 16.47
N CYS A 43 -12.65 -2.82 17.41
CA CYS A 43 -12.28 -3.05 18.81
C CYS A 43 -11.92 -4.52 19.01
N VAL A 44 -10.76 -4.77 19.62
CA VAL A 44 -10.27 -6.11 19.92
C VAL A 44 -9.80 -6.24 21.37
N ARG A 45 -10.05 -7.42 21.95
CA ARG A 45 -9.41 -7.86 23.19
C ARG A 45 -8.36 -8.90 22.84
N ASN A 46 -7.12 -8.63 23.24
CA ASN A 46 -6.00 -9.55 23.09
C ASN A 46 -5.98 -10.55 24.25
N ARG A 47 -5.16 -11.59 24.13
CA ARG A 47 -4.90 -12.55 25.21
C ARG A 47 -4.33 -11.83 26.43
N ILE A 48 -4.83 -12.14 27.62
CA ILE A 48 -4.35 -11.56 28.87
C ILE A 48 -3.69 -12.67 29.70
N GLY A 49 -2.43 -12.48 30.08
CA GLY A 49 -1.68 -13.47 30.86
C GLY A 49 -1.49 -14.81 30.13
N LYS A 50 -1.82 -15.91 30.83
CA LYS A 50 -1.62 -17.30 30.36
C LYS A 50 -2.88 -17.95 29.78
N GLU A 51 -3.93 -17.18 29.48
CA GLU A 51 -5.15 -17.68 28.82
C GLU A 51 -4.83 -18.45 27.53
N SER A 52 -5.59 -19.50 27.22
CA SER A 52 -5.58 -20.14 25.90
C SER A 52 -6.29 -19.29 24.84
N TYR A 53 -6.14 -19.62 23.56
CA TYR A 53 -6.85 -18.91 22.48
C TYR A 53 -8.38 -19.07 22.57
N GLU A 54 -8.86 -20.21 23.04
CA GLU A 54 -10.29 -20.47 23.21
C GLU A 54 -10.85 -19.72 24.41
N GLU A 55 -10.11 -19.70 25.52
CA GLU A 55 -10.45 -18.90 26.70
C GLU A 55 -10.49 -17.41 26.36
N ALA A 56 -9.48 -16.90 25.65
CA ALA A 56 -9.46 -15.51 25.20
C ALA A 56 -10.68 -15.18 24.30
N ARG A 57 -11.08 -16.11 23.42
CA ARG A 57 -12.29 -15.95 22.58
C ARG A 57 -13.57 -15.90 23.42
N LYS A 58 -13.75 -16.82 24.38
CA LYS A 58 -14.90 -16.84 25.29
C LYS A 58 -14.96 -15.59 26.18
N ASN A 59 -13.82 -15.21 26.75
CA ASN A 59 -13.70 -14.05 27.62
C ASN A 59 -13.93 -12.73 26.86
N LYS A 60 -13.49 -12.65 25.61
CA LYS A 60 -13.85 -11.54 24.70
C LYS A 60 -15.37 -11.50 24.48
N ALA A 61 -15.98 -12.61 24.09
CA ALA A 61 -17.43 -12.65 23.84
C ALA A 61 -18.21 -12.18 25.08
N ARG A 62 -17.83 -12.65 26.28
CA ARG A 62 -18.42 -12.21 27.54
C ARG A 62 -18.24 -10.72 27.80
N LEU A 63 -17.05 -10.17 27.54
CA LEU A 63 -16.78 -8.74 27.74
C LEU A 63 -17.69 -7.87 26.87
N PHE A 64 -17.78 -8.17 25.58
CA PHE A 64 -18.57 -7.38 24.64
C PHE A 64 -20.07 -7.69 24.68
N SER A 65 -20.53 -8.73 25.39
CA SER A 65 -21.96 -8.95 25.62
C SER A 65 -22.45 -8.38 26.96
N ALA A 66 -21.65 -8.50 28.02
CA ALA A 66 -22.09 -8.17 29.38
C ALA A 66 -21.73 -6.74 29.84
N HIS A 67 -20.70 -6.12 29.27
CA HIS A 67 -20.21 -4.83 29.77
C HIS A 67 -21.07 -3.66 29.26
N LEU A 68 -21.62 -2.85 30.18
CA LEU A 68 -22.60 -1.77 29.93
C LEU A 68 -22.28 -0.83 28.76
N LEU A 69 -21.00 -0.47 28.59
CA LEU A 69 -20.55 0.43 27.51
C LEU A 69 -20.10 -0.31 26.25
N LEU A 70 -19.54 -1.50 26.38
CA LEU A 70 -18.95 -2.22 25.25
C LEU A 70 -20.00 -3.05 24.50
N SER A 71 -21.08 -3.46 25.18
CA SER A 71 -22.23 -4.12 24.58
C SER A 71 -23.03 -3.24 23.63
N LYS A 72 -22.85 -1.92 23.72
CA LYS A 72 -23.43 -0.93 22.81
C LYS A 72 -22.65 -0.76 21.50
N ILE A 73 -21.42 -1.29 21.41
CA ILE A 73 -20.63 -1.25 20.18
C ILE A 73 -21.22 -2.24 19.19
N ASP A 74 -21.35 -1.81 17.94
CA ASP A 74 -21.86 -2.66 16.86
C ASP A 74 -21.01 -3.93 16.70
N LYS A 75 -21.68 -5.09 16.54
CA LYS A 75 -21.02 -6.38 16.41
C LYS A 75 -20.11 -6.47 15.17
N SER A 76 -20.40 -5.71 14.12
CA SER A 76 -19.59 -5.57 12.92
C SER A 76 -18.30 -4.77 13.12
N MET A 77 -18.08 -4.24 14.33
CA MET A 77 -16.88 -3.50 14.72
C MET A 77 -16.08 -4.22 15.82
N VAL A 78 -16.48 -5.43 16.22
CA VAL A 78 -15.91 -6.10 17.40
C VAL A 78 -15.28 -7.45 17.06
N GLY A 79 -13.99 -7.55 17.37
CA GLY A 79 -13.26 -8.81 17.48
C GLY A 79 -12.41 -9.18 16.27
N ILE A 80 -11.57 -10.20 16.51
CA ILE A 80 -10.56 -10.66 15.55
C ILE A 80 -11.16 -11.18 14.23
N PRO A 81 -12.26 -11.97 14.20
CA PRO A 81 -12.82 -12.45 12.93
C PRO A 81 -13.29 -11.29 12.03
N VAL A 82 -13.94 -10.30 12.62
CA VAL A 82 -14.38 -9.07 11.94
C VAL A 82 -13.19 -8.28 11.43
N LEU A 83 -12.15 -8.11 12.25
CA LEU A 83 -10.91 -7.45 11.84
C LEU A 83 -10.29 -8.14 10.62
N ALA A 84 -10.16 -9.47 10.66
CA ALA A 84 -9.59 -10.25 9.57
C ALA A 84 -10.39 -10.08 8.27
N GLN A 85 -11.72 -10.18 8.35
CA GLN A 85 -12.60 -9.99 7.19
C GLN A 85 -12.49 -8.58 6.60
N LYS A 86 -12.48 -7.54 7.45
CA LYS A 86 -12.30 -6.15 7.02
C LYS A 86 -10.95 -5.97 6.32
N LEU A 87 -9.85 -6.47 6.90
CA LEU A 87 -8.52 -6.36 6.32
C LEU A 87 -8.45 -7.02 4.94
N VAL A 88 -8.99 -8.24 4.79
CA VAL A 88 -9.05 -8.94 3.50
C VAL A 88 -9.84 -8.13 2.47
N SER A 89 -11.02 -7.62 2.85
CA SER A 89 -11.86 -6.82 1.94
C SER A 89 -11.18 -5.52 1.52
N ILE A 90 -10.55 -4.82 2.45
CA ILE A 90 -9.79 -3.59 2.18
C ILE A 90 -8.64 -3.89 1.23
N GLN A 91 -7.88 -4.95 1.50
CA GLN A 91 -6.72 -5.30 0.68
C GLN A 91 -7.12 -5.71 -0.73
N ALA A 92 -8.19 -6.49 -0.90
CA ALA A 92 -8.72 -6.85 -2.20
C ALA A 92 -9.11 -5.60 -3.02
N LYS A 93 -9.79 -4.63 -2.40
CA LYS A 93 -10.16 -3.36 -3.06
C LYS A 93 -8.93 -2.54 -3.46
N ILE A 94 -7.91 -2.46 -2.60
CA ILE A 94 -6.67 -1.74 -2.92
C ILE A 94 -5.97 -2.38 -4.12
N ILE A 95 -5.86 -3.71 -4.14
CA ILE A 95 -5.24 -4.44 -5.26
C ILE A 95 -5.98 -4.15 -6.56
N LEU A 96 -7.31 -4.33 -6.57
CA LEU A 96 -8.14 -4.07 -7.77
C LEU A 96 -8.00 -2.63 -8.28
N LYS A 97 -7.99 -1.64 -7.38
CA LYS A 97 -7.84 -0.23 -7.75
C LYS A 97 -6.44 0.10 -8.28
N SER A 98 -5.41 -0.55 -7.74
CA SER A 98 -4.01 -0.21 -8.02
C SER A 98 -3.46 -0.93 -9.27
N LEU A 99 -3.99 -2.11 -9.62
CA LEU A 99 -3.48 -2.94 -10.72
C LEU A 99 -3.40 -2.20 -12.07
N PRO A 100 -4.45 -1.48 -12.54
CA PRO A 100 -4.38 -0.77 -13.82
C PRO A 100 -3.29 0.32 -13.84
N GLU A 101 -3.12 1.03 -12.73
CA GLU A 101 -2.09 2.06 -12.62
C GLU A 101 -0.68 1.45 -12.58
N ILE A 102 -0.52 0.31 -11.91
CA ILE A 102 0.74 -0.44 -11.88
C ILE A 102 1.11 -0.90 -13.29
N GLU A 103 0.17 -1.51 -14.02
CA GLU A 103 0.37 -1.94 -15.41
C GLU A 103 0.81 -0.77 -16.30
N ARG A 104 0.08 0.35 -16.24
CA ARG A 104 0.44 1.56 -16.98
C ARG A 104 1.85 2.03 -16.64
N LYS A 105 2.19 2.14 -15.35
CA LYS A 105 3.53 2.58 -14.90
C LYS A 105 4.65 1.65 -15.38
N ILE A 106 4.39 0.34 -15.43
CA ILE A 106 5.35 -0.64 -15.96
C ILE A 106 5.56 -0.39 -17.45
N ASN A 107 4.47 -0.26 -18.22
CA ASN A 107 4.54 -0.06 -19.67
C ASN A 107 5.20 1.28 -20.03
N ASP A 108 4.86 2.36 -19.34
CA ASP A 108 5.47 3.68 -19.54
C ASP A 108 6.98 3.63 -19.30
N LYS A 109 7.40 2.95 -18.22
CA LYS A 109 8.81 2.82 -17.87
C LYS A 109 9.57 1.89 -18.82
N LEU A 110 8.93 0.82 -19.30
CA LEU A 110 9.47 -0.05 -20.33
C LEU A 110 9.67 0.72 -21.64
N ALA A 111 8.66 1.47 -22.10
CA ALA A 111 8.75 2.26 -23.32
C ALA A 111 9.87 3.31 -23.23
N THR A 112 9.99 3.99 -22.09
CA THR A 112 11.07 4.95 -21.83
C THR A 112 12.44 4.27 -21.90
N ASN A 113 12.62 3.15 -21.20
CA ASN A 113 13.88 2.42 -21.19
C ASN A 113 14.25 1.86 -22.57
N LEU A 114 13.28 1.40 -23.37
CA LEU A 114 13.53 0.96 -24.73
C LEU A 114 13.93 2.11 -25.65
N ALA A 115 13.31 3.28 -25.50
CA ALA A 115 13.70 4.48 -26.24
C ALA A 115 15.13 4.91 -25.88
N GLU A 116 15.50 4.88 -24.59
CA GLU A 116 16.87 5.15 -24.15
C GLU A 116 17.87 4.11 -24.69
N LEU A 117 17.53 2.83 -24.60
CA LEU A 117 18.36 1.74 -25.11
C LEU A 117 18.62 1.88 -26.61
N ASN A 118 17.60 2.23 -27.40
CA ASN A 118 17.72 2.43 -28.84
C ASN A 118 18.57 3.66 -29.22
N ARG A 119 18.78 4.60 -28.29
CA ARG A 119 19.69 5.74 -28.50
C ARG A 119 21.13 5.39 -28.18
N LEU A 120 21.37 4.30 -27.45
CA LEU A 120 22.73 3.86 -27.16
C LEU A 120 23.34 3.19 -28.40
N PRO A 121 24.67 3.33 -28.60
CA PRO A 121 25.37 2.60 -29.65
C PRO A 121 25.16 1.10 -29.51
N GLN A 122 25.05 0.40 -30.64
CA GLN A 122 25.02 -1.06 -30.64
C GLN A 122 26.30 -1.62 -30.02
N HIS A 123 26.15 -2.69 -29.26
CA HIS A 123 27.29 -3.41 -28.70
C HIS A 123 28.16 -3.97 -29.84
N LEU A 124 29.42 -3.54 -29.88
CA LEU A 124 30.40 -4.03 -30.83
C LEU A 124 30.97 -5.35 -30.30
N SER A 125 30.61 -6.46 -30.94
CA SER A 125 30.97 -7.81 -30.49
C SER A 125 32.27 -8.33 -31.09
N SER A 126 32.81 -7.63 -32.10
CA SER A 126 34.06 -8.01 -32.75
C SER A 126 34.91 -6.80 -33.19
N MET A 127 36.21 -7.04 -33.40
CA MET A 127 37.13 -6.05 -33.96
C MET A 127 36.70 -5.59 -35.37
N ALA A 128 36.14 -6.50 -36.18
CA ALA A 128 35.65 -6.19 -37.51
C ALA A 128 34.47 -5.19 -37.45
N GLU A 129 33.50 -5.44 -36.57
CA GLU A 129 32.37 -4.52 -36.31
C GLU A 129 32.84 -3.16 -35.79
N ALA A 130 33.87 -3.15 -34.93
CA ALA A 130 34.44 -1.91 -34.41
C ALA A 130 35.08 -1.06 -35.51
N LEU A 131 35.85 -1.67 -36.42
CA LEU A 131 36.46 -0.97 -37.55
C LEU A 131 35.42 -0.42 -38.53
N ILE A 132 34.37 -1.20 -38.83
CA ILE A 132 33.26 -0.75 -39.70
C ILE A 132 32.56 0.47 -39.07
N THR A 133 32.23 0.38 -37.78
CA THR A 133 31.59 1.48 -37.03
C THR A 133 32.47 2.73 -36.99
N PHE A 134 33.78 2.57 -36.76
CA PHE A 134 34.74 3.68 -36.75
C PHE A 134 34.79 4.42 -38.10
N MET A 135 34.86 3.68 -39.20
CA MET A 135 34.87 4.26 -40.55
C MET A 135 33.55 4.97 -40.88
N HIS A 136 32.42 4.45 -40.40
CA HIS A 136 31.11 5.09 -40.53
C HIS A 136 31.03 6.42 -39.76
N ILE A 137 31.58 6.48 -38.55
CA ILE A 137 31.66 7.70 -37.73
C ILE A 137 32.52 8.75 -38.44
N LEU A 138 33.71 8.37 -38.93
CA LEU A 138 34.60 9.27 -39.69
C LEU A 138 33.91 9.87 -40.92
N SER A 139 33.18 9.04 -41.66
CA SER A 139 32.43 9.49 -42.85
C SER A 139 31.31 10.46 -42.47
N SER A 140 30.53 10.14 -41.43
CA SER A 140 29.45 11.01 -40.93
C SER A 140 29.98 12.37 -40.44
N PHE A 141 31.15 12.38 -39.78
CA PHE A 141 31.80 13.60 -39.33
C PHE A 141 32.28 14.45 -40.51
N LYS A 142 32.92 13.82 -41.52
CA LYS A 142 33.33 14.50 -42.75
C LYS A 142 32.15 15.17 -43.46
N ASP A 143 31.01 14.48 -43.57
CA ASP A 143 29.82 15.03 -44.21
C ASP A 143 29.16 16.14 -43.39
N SER A 144 29.18 16.04 -42.07
CA SER A 144 28.72 17.11 -41.17
C SER A 144 29.60 18.37 -41.29
N LEU A 145 30.92 18.21 -41.36
CA LEU A 145 31.87 19.30 -41.61
C LEU A 145 31.61 20.00 -42.94
N LYS A 146 31.38 19.23 -44.01
CA LYS A 146 31.06 19.79 -45.33
C LYS A 146 29.81 20.67 -45.28
N LYS A 147 28.76 20.26 -44.56
CA LYS A 147 27.52 21.05 -44.40
C LYS A 147 27.70 22.34 -43.61
N ILE A 148 28.77 22.46 -42.83
CA ILE A 148 29.08 23.67 -42.05
C ILE A 148 29.97 24.63 -42.85
N LEU A 149 30.87 24.06 -43.66
CA LEU A 149 31.89 24.80 -44.40
C LEU A 149 31.45 25.23 -45.81
N LEU A 150 30.36 24.65 -46.34
CA LEU A 150 29.71 25.00 -47.61
C LEU A 150 28.28 25.46 -47.33
#